data_AF-A0A8H4EJN2-F1
#
_entry.id   AF-A0A8H4EJN2-F1
#
_cell.length_a   1.000
_cell.length_b   1.000
_cell.length_c   1.000
_cell.angle_alpha   90.00
_cell.angle_beta   90.00
_cell.angle_gamma   90.00
#
_symmetry.space_group_name_H-M   'P 1'
#
loop_
_entity.id
_entity.type
_entity.pdbx_description
1 polymer ?
#
loop_
_entity_poly.entity_id
_entity_poly.type
_entity_poly.pdbx_seq_one_letter_code
_entity_poly.pdbx_strand_id
1 'polypeptide(L)'
;MATDITKPYLITDVLVIIFKNLGIRDLLSALLVNREWSQVAVPMYWRAPFSYTKKRSLLAIKIYRLFLEQENDQKDSSQIAIQNLPTLYDYPFFLKELNYTNLLELDKEVINVDAILKMMTDREIRLNTFIMDNAGTNKENIYGLWTKSCYAPIFSSLVHVELHAPFRKNGVIKALADNCTKLTHLDINLYDNSTVHIEELLNYLDKLFSAQKRLLNIRLVFPNGPGKMLIKILQSRLESFKRLELAKWNFNDCDWRWLKECSNLTEFAITNPQTQVTDTLGNECEIHRLRMSKNSKITTTHWHFDKNDEVSSISNFYFHPEKSSVEPYHDESEIVIKPIQPKDADEINFINLTPSTFVELFSNLFHL
;
A
#
# COMPACT_ATOMS: atom_id res chain seq x y z
N MET A 1 52.81 21.87 -8.76
CA MET A 1 51.95 21.42 -7.63
C MET A 1 50.54 21.29 -8.17
N ALA A 2 50.05 20.06 -8.35
CA ALA A 2 48.66 19.83 -8.71
C ALA A 2 47.81 20.05 -7.45
N THR A 3 46.94 21.05 -7.49
CA THR A 3 45.91 21.25 -6.46
C THR A 3 44.90 20.13 -6.63
N ASP A 4 44.95 19.17 -5.70
CA ASP A 4 43.93 18.16 -5.51
C ASP A 4 42.65 18.89 -5.04
N ILE A 5 41.84 19.31 -6.00
CA ILE A 5 40.51 19.86 -5.74
C ILE A 5 39.66 18.66 -5.36
N THR A 6 39.58 18.36 -4.07
CA THR A 6 38.61 17.41 -3.53
C THR A 6 37.22 17.87 -3.94
N LYS A 7 36.69 17.23 -4.99
CA LYS A 7 35.33 17.46 -5.48
C LYS A 7 34.39 17.23 -4.29
N PRO A 8 33.55 18.19 -3.90
CA PRO A 8 32.63 17.97 -2.79
C PRO A 8 31.64 16.88 -3.20
N TYR A 9 31.87 15.67 -2.70
CA TYR A 9 30.91 14.59 -2.80
C TYR A 9 29.76 14.92 -1.85
N LEU A 10 28.54 15.06 -2.37
CA LEU A 10 27.38 14.99 -1.51
C LEU A 10 27.38 13.59 -0.88
N ILE A 11 27.51 13.53 0.44
CA ILE A 11 27.49 12.28 1.19
C ILE A 11 26.13 11.61 0.93
N THR A 12 26.14 10.31 0.64
CA THR A 12 24.95 9.50 0.34
C THR A 12 23.80 9.73 1.34
N ASP A 13 24.12 9.91 2.61
CA ASP A 13 23.16 10.17 3.68
C ASP A 13 22.36 11.47 3.45
N VAL A 14 23.00 12.51 2.91
CA VAL A 14 22.35 13.78 2.57
C VAL A 14 21.39 13.58 1.39
N LEU A 15 21.82 12.85 0.36
CA LEU A 15 20.95 12.50 -0.77
C LEU A 15 19.73 11.70 -0.32
N VAL A 16 19.91 10.76 0.61
CA VAL A 16 18.81 9.98 1.18
C VAL A 16 17.81 10.88 1.90
N ILE A 17 18.27 11.87 2.67
CA ILE A 17 17.38 12.83 3.36
C ILE A 17 16.64 13.72 2.36
N ILE A 18 17.33 14.22 1.33
CA ILE A 18 16.70 15.04 0.29
C ILE A 18 15.63 14.22 -0.45
N PHE A 19 16.00 13.03 -0.93
CA PHE A 19 15.13 12.21 -1.78
C PHE A 19 13.91 11.65 -1.05
N LYS A 20 13.96 11.50 0.28
CA LYS A 20 12.78 11.16 1.10
C LYS A 20 11.65 12.19 1.00
N ASN A 21 11.96 13.43 0.63
CA ASN A 21 10.98 14.51 0.50
C ASN A 21 10.58 14.76 -0.97
N LEU A 22 11.10 13.98 -1.91
CA LEU A 22 10.81 14.14 -3.33
C LEU A 22 9.57 13.37 -3.76
N GLY A 23 8.79 13.97 -4.66
CA GLY A 23 7.71 13.29 -5.34
C GLY A 23 8.24 12.25 -6.33
N ILE A 24 7.35 11.39 -6.82
CA ILE A 24 7.78 10.29 -7.71
C ILE A 24 8.33 10.78 -9.05
N ARG A 25 7.84 11.92 -9.56
CA ARG A 25 8.35 12.60 -10.76
C ARG A 25 9.75 13.18 -10.54
N ASP A 26 9.99 13.72 -9.36
CA ASP A 26 11.30 14.28 -8.99
C ASP A 26 12.34 13.16 -8.78
N LEU A 27 11.93 12.03 -8.21
CA LEU A 27 12.77 10.83 -8.12
C LEU A 27 13.15 10.30 -9.51
N LEU A 28 12.22 10.30 -10.48
CA LEU A 28 12.52 9.94 -11.86
C LEU A 28 13.57 10.90 -12.45
N SER A 29 13.43 12.19 -12.21
CA SER A 29 14.41 13.20 -12.65
C SER A 29 15.78 12.98 -12.01
N ALA A 30 15.82 12.63 -10.72
CA ALA A 30 17.04 12.32 -9.99
C ALA A 30 17.81 11.11 -10.56
N LEU A 31 17.10 10.13 -11.15
CA LEU A 31 17.74 8.99 -11.84
C LEU A 31 18.62 9.42 -13.02
N LEU A 32 18.33 10.57 -13.63
CA LEU A 32 18.96 11.04 -14.86
C LEU A 32 20.17 11.95 -14.62
N VAL A 33 20.43 12.34 -13.36
CA VAL A 33 21.45 13.35 -13.03
C VAL A 33 22.87 12.79 -13.18
N ASN A 34 23.20 11.74 -12.42
CA ASN A 34 24.47 11.03 -12.48
C ASN A 34 24.35 9.66 -11.76
N ARG A 35 25.44 8.87 -11.77
CA ARG A 35 25.48 7.53 -11.19
C ARG A 35 25.25 7.53 -9.68
N GLU A 36 25.79 8.49 -8.95
CA GLU A 36 25.65 8.59 -7.51
C GLU A 36 24.20 8.87 -7.10
N TRP A 37 23.53 9.78 -7.83
CA TRP A 37 22.11 10.08 -7.61
C TRP A 37 21.24 8.89 -8.02
N SER A 38 21.53 8.24 -9.14
CA SER A 38 20.76 7.08 -9.59
C SER A 38 20.83 5.93 -8.57
N GLN A 39 21.99 5.68 -7.96
CA GLN A 39 22.16 4.66 -6.93
C GLN A 39 21.27 4.88 -5.70
N VAL A 40 20.97 6.13 -5.34
CA VAL A 40 20.08 6.47 -4.21
C VAL A 40 18.61 6.53 -4.66
N ALA A 41 18.35 7.08 -5.85
CA ALA A 41 17.01 7.25 -6.38
C ALA A 41 16.36 5.92 -6.80
N VAL A 42 17.10 4.95 -7.34
CA VAL A 42 16.53 3.67 -7.80
C VAL A 42 15.82 2.92 -6.66
N PRO A 43 16.44 2.66 -5.50
CA PRO A 43 15.75 1.96 -4.40
C PRO A 43 14.51 2.71 -3.89
N MET A 44 14.53 4.04 -3.89
CA MET A 44 13.40 4.86 -3.44
C MET A 44 12.27 4.86 -4.47
N TYR A 45 12.62 5.06 -5.74
CA TYR A 45 11.67 5.00 -6.84
C TYR A 45 11.05 3.60 -6.91
N TRP A 46 11.83 2.52 -6.81
CA TRP A 46 11.35 1.15 -6.94
C TRP A 46 10.71 0.55 -5.69
N ARG A 47 10.59 1.34 -4.60
CA ARG A 47 10.00 0.89 -3.33
C ARG A 47 8.54 0.43 -3.45
N ALA A 48 7.78 1.12 -4.31
CA ALA A 48 6.35 0.93 -4.54
C ALA A 48 6.06 0.92 -6.05
N PRO A 49 6.49 -0.11 -6.80
CA PRO A 49 6.40 -0.11 -8.26
C PRO A 49 4.95 -0.17 -8.76
N PHE A 50 4.02 -0.69 -7.96
CA PHE A 50 2.63 -0.91 -8.32
C PHE A 50 1.63 0.17 -7.84
N SER A 51 2.08 1.26 -7.20
CA SER A 51 1.17 2.17 -6.46
C SER A 51 0.79 3.48 -7.17
N TYR A 52 1.28 3.76 -8.38
CA TYR A 52 1.15 5.10 -8.99
C TYR A 52 0.38 5.12 -10.32
N THR A 53 0.92 4.49 -11.37
CA THR A 53 0.32 4.52 -12.71
C THR A 53 0.35 3.15 -13.35
N LYS A 54 -0.65 2.84 -14.19
CA LYS A 54 -0.69 1.58 -14.96
C LYS A 54 0.57 1.37 -15.79
N LYS A 55 1.07 2.42 -16.47
CA LYS A 55 2.29 2.41 -17.28
C LYS A 55 3.52 1.98 -16.47
N ARG A 56 3.67 2.49 -15.26
CA ARG A 56 4.76 2.13 -14.35
C ARG A 56 4.62 0.70 -13.84
N SER A 57 3.42 0.28 -13.46
CA SER A 57 3.18 -1.10 -13.04
C SER A 57 3.51 -2.08 -14.18
N LEU A 58 3.13 -1.77 -15.42
CA LEU A 58 3.50 -2.55 -16.61
C LEU A 58 5.02 -2.60 -16.85
N LEU A 59 5.76 -1.51 -16.58
CA LEU A 59 7.22 -1.52 -16.64
C LEU A 59 7.81 -2.46 -15.57
N ALA A 60 7.31 -2.38 -14.34
CA ALA A 60 7.76 -3.25 -13.25
C ALA A 60 7.54 -4.72 -13.57
N ILE A 61 6.41 -5.04 -14.20
CA ILE A 61 6.08 -6.36 -14.71
C ILE A 61 7.10 -6.84 -15.74
N LYS A 62 7.42 -6.02 -16.74
CA LYS A 62 8.42 -6.37 -17.76
C LYS A 62 9.78 -6.66 -17.13
N ILE A 63 10.18 -5.85 -16.16
CA ILE A 63 11.43 -6.04 -15.44
C ILE A 63 11.39 -7.33 -14.59
N TYR A 64 10.33 -7.56 -13.81
CA TYR A 64 10.20 -8.76 -12.98
C TYR A 64 10.16 -10.04 -13.81
N ARG A 65 9.61 -9.98 -15.03
CA ARG A 65 9.63 -11.11 -15.95
C ARG A 65 11.07 -11.55 -16.30
N LEU A 66 11.99 -10.60 -16.50
CA LEU A 66 13.40 -10.93 -16.76
C LEU A 66 14.01 -11.74 -15.61
N PHE A 67 13.63 -11.45 -14.36
CA PHE A 67 14.09 -12.22 -13.19
C PHE A 67 13.43 -13.62 -13.12
N LEU A 68 12.14 -13.72 -13.47
CA LEU A 68 11.42 -14.99 -13.50
C LEU A 68 11.94 -15.92 -14.61
N GLU A 69 12.30 -15.38 -15.78
CA GLU A 69 12.87 -16.14 -16.90
C GLU A 69 14.27 -16.66 -16.55
N GLN A 70 15.13 -15.83 -15.95
CA GLN A 70 16.48 -16.24 -15.48
C GLN A 70 16.42 -17.40 -14.47
N GLU A 71 15.45 -17.40 -13.55
CA GLU A 71 15.30 -18.47 -12.55
C GLU A 71 14.80 -19.80 -13.15
N ASN A 72 14.14 -19.76 -14.32
CA ASN A 72 13.72 -20.95 -15.04
C ASN A 72 14.83 -21.52 -15.91
N ASP A 73 15.61 -20.68 -16.60
CA ASP A 73 16.73 -21.12 -17.44
C ASP A 73 17.86 -21.77 -16.63
N GLN A 74 18.04 -21.38 -15.37
CA GLN A 74 19.00 -22.04 -14.46
C GLN A 74 18.59 -23.48 -14.08
N LYS A 75 17.33 -23.87 -14.29
CA LYS A 75 16.83 -25.23 -14.00
C LYS A 75 16.89 -26.17 -15.21
N ASP A 76 16.91 -25.64 -16.43
CA ASP A 76 17.09 -26.41 -17.67
C ASP A 76 18.50 -26.20 -18.22
N SER A 77 19.45 -27.02 -17.78
CA SER A 77 20.87 -26.93 -18.13
C SER A 77 21.19 -27.34 -19.58
N SER A 78 20.33 -27.08 -20.55
CA SER A 78 20.53 -27.56 -21.93
C SER A 78 19.99 -26.69 -23.05
N GLN A 79 19.84 -25.37 -22.86
CA GLN A 79 19.63 -24.48 -24.00
C GLN A 79 20.31 -23.11 -23.82
N ILE A 80 21.25 -22.85 -24.73
CA ILE A 80 21.77 -21.58 -25.27
C ILE A 80 21.57 -20.37 -24.34
N ALA A 81 22.71 -19.86 -23.84
CA ALA A 81 22.84 -18.59 -23.14
C ALA A 81 22.11 -17.45 -23.88
N ILE A 82 20.84 -17.24 -23.56
CA ILE A 82 20.16 -15.97 -23.80
C ILE A 82 21.00 -14.97 -23.01
N GLN A 83 21.62 -14.06 -23.74
CA GLN A 83 22.59 -13.12 -23.20
C GLN A 83 22.02 -12.50 -21.93
N ASN A 84 22.63 -12.89 -20.80
CA ASN A 84 22.41 -12.34 -19.48
C ASN A 84 22.61 -10.82 -19.59
N LEU A 85 21.57 -10.03 -19.86
CA LEU A 85 21.63 -8.63 -19.51
C LEU A 85 21.56 -8.60 -17.99
N PRO A 86 22.67 -8.29 -17.28
CA PRO A 86 22.59 -8.09 -15.85
C PRO A 86 21.67 -6.88 -15.70
N THR A 87 20.52 -7.07 -15.07
CA THR A 87 19.75 -5.92 -14.62
C THR A 87 20.71 -5.08 -13.77
N LEU A 88 20.80 -3.78 -14.07
CA LEU A 88 21.77 -2.89 -13.42
C LEU A 88 21.60 -2.88 -11.89
N TYR A 89 20.40 -3.23 -11.43
CA TYR A 89 20.04 -3.37 -10.03
C TYR A 89 19.12 -4.59 -9.82
N ASP A 90 19.15 -5.15 -8.61
CA ASP A 90 18.17 -6.14 -8.15
C ASP A 90 16.85 -5.44 -7.79
N TYR A 91 16.07 -5.10 -8.82
CA TYR A 91 14.82 -4.37 -8.69
C TYR A 91 13.81 -5.02 -7.74
N PRO A 92 13.58 -6.35 -7.77
CA PRO A 92 12.72 -7.01 -6.79
C PRO A 92 13.10 -6.68 -5.34
N PHE A 93 14.38 -6.67 -5.01
CA PHE A 93 14.86 -6.48 -3.64
C PHE A 93 14.42 -5.14 -3.01
N PHE A 94 14.22 -4.12 -3.83
CA PHE A 94 13.80 -2.80 -3.38
C PHE A 94 12.32 -2.69 -3.03
N LEU A 95 11.50 -3.67 -3.42
CA LEU A 95 10.08 -3.69 -3.11
C LEU A 95 9.85 -3.70 -1.59
N LYS A 96 9.15 -2.68 -1.09
CA LYS A 96 8.69 -2.59 0.31
C LYS A 96 7.20 -2.33 0.43
N GLU A 97 6.54 -1.90 -0.64
CA GLU A 97 5.14 -1.53 -0.63
C GLU A 97 4.43 -2.18 -1.81
N LEU A 98 3.39 -2.94 -1.51
CA LEU A 98 2.63 -3.68 -2.51
C LEU A 98 1.19 -3.20 -2.52
N ASN A 99 0.82 -2.45 -3.56
CA ASN A 99 -0.58 -2.33 -3.95
C ASN A 99 -0.94 -3.61 -4.72
N TYR A 100 -1.59 -4.53 -4.01
CA TYR A 100 -1.95 -5.84 -4.52
C TYR A 100 -3.09 -5.76 -5.54
N THR A 101 -4.01 -4.81 -5.38
CA THR A 101 -5.09 -4.59 -6.33
C THR A 101 -4.56 -4.22 -7.71
N ASN A 102 -3.62 -3.28 -7.78
CA ASN A 102 -3.00 -2.89 -9.05
C ASN A 102 -2.22 -4.05 -9.69
N LEU A 103 -1.58 -4.90 -8.88
CA LEU A 103 -0.94 -6.11 -9.39
C LEU A 103 -1.97 -7.10 -9.98
N LEU A 104 -3.10 -7.30 -9.29
CA LEU A 104 -4.20 -8.18 -9.73
C LEU A 104 -4.94 -7.68 -10.96
N GLU A 105 -5.01 -6.36 -11.18
CA GLU A 105 -5.64 -5.82 -12.38
C GLU A 105 -4.85 -6.15 -13.64
N LEU A 106 -3.52 -6.29 -13.51
CA LEU A 106 -2.59 -6.60 -14.58
C LEU A 106 -2.50 -8.11 -14.89
N ASP A 107 -2.99 -8.94 -13.96
CA ASP A 107 -3.14 -10.40 -14.09
C ASP A 107 -4.06 -10.80 -15.25
N LYS A 108 -4.97 -9.92 -15.69
CA LYS A 108 -5.88 -10.20 -16.83
C LYS A 108 -5.18 -10.30 -18.18
N GLU A 109 -3.93 -9.85 -18.31
CA GLU A 109 -3.29 -9.71 -19.62
C GLU A 109 -1.86 -10.27 -19.69
N VAL A 110 -1.09 -10.40 -18.59
CA VAL A 110 0.39 -10.46 -18.73
C VAL A 110 1.17 -11.33 -17.71
N ILE A 111 0.69 -11.67 -16.51
CA ILE A 111 1.50 -12.37 -15.46
C ILE A 111 0.70 -13.32 -14.57
N ASN A 112 1.37 -14.38 -14.09
CA ASN A 112 0.99 -15.18 -12.93
C ASN A 112 1.44 -14.52 -11.59
N VAL A 113 0.51 -13.93 -10.83
CA VAL A 113 0.79 -13.29 -9.52
C VAL A 113 1.46 -14.24 -8.52
N ASP A 114 1.15 -15.54 -8.57
CA ASP A 114 1.79 -16.57 -7.74
C ASP A 114 3.30 -16.64 -8.01
N ALA A 115 3.73 -16.47 -9.26
CA ALA A 115 5.14 -16.45 -9.63
C ALA A 115 5.89 -15.25 -9.03
N ILE A 116 5.26 -14.06 -9.01
CA ILE A 116 5.84 -12.88 -8.37
C ILE A 116 5.97 -13.09 -6.86
N LEU A 117 4.92 -13.59 -6.19
CA LEU A 117 4.97 -13.87 -4.76
C LEU A 117 6.01 -14.94 -4.42
N LYS A 118 6.18 -15.94 -5.28
CA LYS A 118 7.22 -16.95 -5.14
C LYS A 118 8.62 -16.35 -5.27
N MET A 119 8.88 -15.57 -6.33
CA MET A 119 10.14 -14.84 -6.49
C MET A 119 10.43 -13.95 -5.28
N MET A 120 9.42 -13.27 -4.75
CA MET A 120 9.58 -12.46 -3.54
C MET A 120 9.98 -13.29 -2.33
N THR A 121 9.40 -14.47 -2.18
CA THR A 121 9.73 -15.41 -1.09
C THR A 121 11.14 -15.95 -1.24
N ASP A 122 11.50 -16.40 -2.44
CA ASP A 122 12.81 -16.99 -2.74
C ASP A 122 13.95 -15.96 -2.56
N ARG A 123 13.66 -14.66 -2.74
CA ARG A 123 14.57 -13.53 -2.50
C ARG A 123 14.49 -12.96 -1.08
N GLU A 124 13.75 -13.60 -0.17
CA GLU A 124 13.54 -13.16 1.20
C GLU A 124 13.03 -11.71 1.34
N ILE A 125 12.28 -11.23 0.34
CA ILE A 125 11.73 -9.88 0.33
C ILE A 125 10.69 -9.77 1.45
N ARG A 126 10.79 -8.68 2.22
CA ARG A 126 9.82 -8.34 3.27
C ARG A 126 9.21 -6.97 3.03
N LEU A 127 7.88 -6.91 3.12
CA LEU A 127 7.08 -5.71 2.89
C LEU A 127 6.85 -4.94 4.19
N ASN A 128 6.74 -3.63 4.06
CA ASN A 128 6.33 -2.72 5.13
C ASN A 128 4.87 -2.28 4.95
N THR A 129 4.42 -2.16 3.70
CA THR A 129 3.08 -1.67 3.35
C THR A 129 2.38 -2.67 2.43
N PHE A 130 1.12 -2.97 2.75
CA PHE A 130 0.26 -3.81 1.92
C PHE A 130 -1.10 -3.14 1.74
N ILE A 131 -1.51 -2.95 0.48
CA ILE A 131 -2.75 -2.26 0.11
C ILE A 131 -3.56 -3.16 -0.80
N MET A 132 -4.86 -3.30 -0.50
CA MET A 132 -5.82 -4.04 -1.30
C MET A 132 -7.15 -3.29 -1.38
N ASP A 133 -7.32 -2.52 -2.44
CA ASP A 133 -8.53 -1.79 -2.75
C ASP A 133 -9.65 -2.70 -3.30
N ASN A 134 -10.90 -2.25 -3.18
CA ASN A 134 -12.03 -2.92 -3.79
C ASN A 134 -12.06 -2.68 -5.31
N ALA A 135 -11.51 -3.61 -6.09
CA ALA A 135 -11.51 -3.53 -7.55
C ALA A 135 -12.89 -3.83 -8.20
N GLY A 136 -13.95 -4.07 -7.41
CA GLY A 136 -15.28 -4.41 -7.92
C GLY A 136 -15.38 -5.74 -8.67
N THR A 137 -14.30 -6.53 -8.73
CA THR A 137 -14.28 -7.83 -9.39
C THR A 137 -14.49 -8.96 -8.38
N ASN A 138 -15.36 -9.93 -8.71
CA ASN A 138 -15.65 -11.13 -7.89
C ASN A 138 -14.51 -12.17 -7.92
N LYS A 139 -13.24 -11.74 -7.91
CA LYS A 139 -12.04 -12.60 -7.98
C LYS A 139 -11.59 -13.08 -6.59
N GLU A 140 -12.52 -13.59 -5.78
CA GLU A 140 -12.30 -14.02 -4.38
C GLU A 140 -11.08 -14.95 -4.21
N ASN A 141 -10.89 -15.90 -5.13
CA ASN A 141 -9.79 -16.87 -5.06
C ASN A 141 -8.40 -16.22 -5.20
N ILE A 142 -8.31 -15.08 -5.90
CA ILE A 142 -7.03 -14.41 -6.16
C ILE A 142 -6.71 -13.38 -5.06
N TYR A 143 -7.74 -12.79 -4.44
CA TYR A 143 -7.55 -11.93 -3.26
C TYR A 143 -6.95 -12.68 -2.07
N GLY A 144 -7.22 -13.98 -1.92
CA GLY A 144 -6.67 -14.80 -0.84
C GLY A 144 -5.32 -15.45 -1.14
N LEU A 145 -4.75 -15.29 -2.34
CA LEU A 145 -3.54 -16.03 -2.74
C LEU A 145 -2.34 -15.79 -1.80
N TRP A 146 -2.19 -14.54 -1.35
CA TRP A 146 -1.11 -14.12 -0.45
C TRP A 146 -1.23 -14.71 0.96
N THR A 147 -2.39 -15.25 1.36
CA THR A 147 -2.58 -15.87 2.69
C THR A 147 -2.04 -17.30 2.78
N LYS A 148 -1.48 -17.85 1.69
CA LYS A 148 -0.77 -19.13 1.71
C LYS A 148 0.43 -19.05 2.65
N SER A 149 0.66 -20.10 3.44
CA SER A 149 1.72 -20.14 4.45
C SER A 149 3.13 -19.95 3.89
N CYS A 150 3.39 -20.37 2.65
CA CYS A 150 4.69 -20.16 2.00
C CYS A 150 5.02 -18.67 1.80
N TYR A 151 4.01 -17.80 1.72
CA TYR A 151 4.18 -16.35 1.51
C TYR A 151 4.19 -15.56 2.82
N ALA A 152 3.94 -16.20 3.97
CA ALA A 152 3.94 -15.57 5.29
C ALA A 152 5.20 -14.72 5.59
N PRO A 153 6.43 -15.15 5.24
CA PRO A 153 7.63 -14.36 5.52
C PRO A 153 7.61 -12.96 4.89
N ILE A 154 7.01 -12.82 3.70
CA ILE A 154 6.90 -11.54 2.99
C ILE A 154 6.17 -10.50 3.83
N PHE A 155 5.10 -10.92 4.52
CA PHE A 155 4.19 -10.04 5.25
C PHE A 155 4.56 -9.89 6.73
N SER A 156 5.58 -10.61 7.22
CA SER A 156 5.96 -10.61 8.64
C SER A 156 6.48 -9.28 9.18
N SER A 157 6.92 -8.38 8.30
CA SER A 157 7.42 -7.04 8.67
C SER A 157 6.43 -5.91 8.40
N LEU A 158 5.17 -6.22 8.09
CA LEU A 158 4.18 -5.18 7.81
C LEU A 158 4.02 -4.23 8.99
N VAL A 159 3.97 -2.95 8.64
CA VAL A 159 3.74 -1.81 9.54
C VAL A 159 2.45 -1.08 9.16
N HIS A 160 2.08 -1.12 7.89
CA HIS A 160 0.92 -0.44 7.31
C HIS A 160 0.09 -1.39 6.46
N VAL A 161 -1.19 -1.52 6.78
CA VAL A 161 -2.13 -2.38 6.04
C VAL A 161 -3.42 -1.63 5.73
N GLU A 162 -3.83 -1.66 4.47
CA GLU A 162 -5.11 -1.17 3.98
C GLU A 162 -5.83 -2.30 3.22
N LEU A 163 -7.02 -2.71 3.67
CA LEU A 163 -7.80 -3.78 3.06
C LEU A 163 -9.24 -3.33 2.89
N HIS A 164 -9.59 -2.85 1.71
CA HIS A 164 -10.94 -2.38 1.40
C HIS A 164 -11.72 -3.36 0.53
N ALA A 165 -11.06 -4.37 -0.03
CA ALA A 165 -11.69 -5.42 -0.84
C ALA A 165 -12.58 -6.37 -0.02
N PRO A 166 -13.66 -6.91 -0.62
CA PRO A 166 -14.48 -7.92 0.04
C PRO A 166 -13.73 -9.26 0.12
N PHE A 167 -13.41 -9.71 1.34
CA PHE A 167 -12.92 -11.07 1.62
C PHE A 167 -13.97 -11.82 2.45
N ARG A 168 -14.65 -12.79 1.84
CA ARG A 168 -15.73 -13.57 2.50
C ARG A 168 -15.26 -14.51 3.63
N LYS A 169 -13.96 -14.65 3.83
CA LYS A 169 -13.38 -15.59 4.80
C LYS A 169 -12.48 -14.84 5.76
N ASN A 170 -12.53 -15.28 7.01
CA ASN A 170 -11.66 -14.84 8.09
C ASN A 170 -10.17 -15.12 7.85
N GLY A 171 -9.81 -15.84 6.78
CA GLY A 171 -8.44 -16.20 6.41
C GLY A 171 -7.51 -15.00 6.30
N VAL A 172 -8.00 -13.84 5.85
CA VAL A 172 -7.20 -12.61 5.76
C VAL A 172 -6.82 -12.08 7.14
N ILE A 173 -7.80 -11.90 8.03
CA ILE A 173 -7.54 -11.42 9.41
C ILE A 173 -6.74 -12.46 10.18
N LYS A 174 -7.01 -13.75 9.99
CA LYS A 174 -6.22 -14.84 10.54
C LYS A 174 -4.76 -14.77 10.07
N ALA A 175 -4.52 -14.58 8.77
CA ALA A 175 -3.18 -14.47 8.23
C ALA A 175 -2.43 -13.25 8.78
N LEU A 176 -3.10 -12.11 8.93
CA LEU A 176 -2.51 -10.95 9.62
C LEU A 176 -2.18 -11.29 11.08
N ALA A 177 -3.11 -11.92 11.81
CA ALA A 177 -2.94 -12.25 13.22
C ALA A 177 -1.82 -13.27 13.47
N ASP A 178 -1.62 -14.20 12.52
CA ASP A 178 -0.60 -15.24 12.62
C ASP A 178 0.81 -14.72 12.27
N ASN A 179 0.91 -13.67 11.43
CA ASN A 179 2.20 -13.28 10.84
C ASN A 179 2.67 -11.86 11.21
N CYS A 180 1.77 -10.95 11.58
CA CYS A 180 2.09 -9.54 11.79
C CYS A 180 2.20 -9.20 13.29
N THR A 181 3.29 -8.53 13.66
CA THR A 181 3.56 -8.12 15.06
C THR A 181 4.02 -6.66 15.21
N LYS A 182 4.07 -5.93 14.09
CA LYS A 182 4.66 -4.58 13.99
C LYS A 182 3.71 -3.55 13.39
N LEU A 183 2.42 -3.88 13.28
CA LEU A 183 1.44 -2.97 12.68
C LEU A 183 1.29 -1.72 13.54
N THR A 184 1.41 -0.57 12.88
CA THR A 184 1.11 0.75 13.45
C THR A 184 -0.08 1.41 12.76
N HIS A 185 -0.39 0.99 11.54
CA HIS A 185 -1.53 1.46 10.78
C HIS A 185 -2.33 0.26 10.24
N LEU A 186 -3.64 0.28 10.50
CA LEU A 186 -4.58 -0.75 10.08
C LEU A 186 -5.88 -0.10 9.63
N ASP A 187 -6.19 -0.16 8.34
CA ASP A 187 -7.48 0.23 7.79
C ASP A 187 -8.12 -0.96 7.09
N ILE A 188 -9.23 -1.47 7.64
CA ILE A 188 -9.88 -2.67 7.13
C ILE A 188 -11.38 -2.50 7.02
N ASN A 189 -11.90 -2.88 5.85
CA ASN A 189 -13.31 -3.17 5.65
C ASN A 189 -13.57 -4.66 5.92
N LEU A 190 -14.32 -4.94 6.97
CA LEU A 190 -14.77 -6.27 7.35
C LEU A 190 -16.09 -6.59 6.65
N TYR A 191 -16.16 -7.78 6.05
CA TYR A 191 -17.31 -8.26 5.31
C TYR A 191 -17.65 -9.69 5.74
N ASP A 192 -18.64 -9.85 6.61
CA ASP A 192 -19.26 -11.16 6.84
C ASP A 192 -20.74 -11.01 7.22
N ASN A 193 -21.55 -11.95 6.75
CA ASN A 193 -22.99 -12.02 7.03
C ASN A 193 -23.36 -13.25 7.87
N SER A 194 -22.40 -14.13 8.18
CA SER A 194 -22.59 -15.36 8.96
C SER A 194 -22.25 -15.13 10.43
N THR A 195 -23.17 -15.46 11.33
CA THR A 195 -22.98 -15.29 12.79
C THR A 195 -21.79 -16.08 13.32
N VAL A 196 -21.60 -17.33 12.88
CA VAL A 196 -20.47 -18.19 13.31
C VAL A 196 -19.14 -17.59 12.88
N HIS A 197 -19.06 -17.07 11.65
CA HIS A 197 -17.83 -16.44 11.17
C HIS A 197 -17.56 -15.10 11.83
N ILE A 198 -18.58 -14.36 12.28
CA ILE A 198 -18.40 -13.10 13.01
C ILE A 198 -17.66 -13.32 14.33
N GLU A 199 -18.02 -14.35 15.10
CA GLU A 199 -17.33 -14.65 16.36
C GLU A 199 -15.86 -15.01 16.11
N GLU A 200 -15.61 -15.86 15.11
CA GLU A 200 -14.26 -16.26 14.73
C GLU A 200 -13.43 -15.06 14.21
N LEU A 201 -14.04 -14.18 13.41
CA LEU A 201 -13.43 -12.94 12.92
C LEU A 201 -12.97 -12.05 14.06
N LEU A 202 -13.82 -11.87 15.08
CA LEU A 202 -13.52 -11.04 16.25
C LEU A 202 -12.44 -11.67 17.12
N ASN A 203 -12.40 -13.00 17.23
CA ASN A 203 -11.29 -13.70 17.90
C ASN A 203 -9.96 -13.48 17.18
N TYR A 204 -9.94 -13.52 15.83
CA TYR A 204 -8.73 -13.19 15.09
C TYR A 204 -8.36 -11.72 15.19
N LEU A 205 -9.34 -10.81 15.25
CA LEU A 205 -9.09 -9.39 15.47
C LEU A 205 -8.47 -9.13 16.84
N ASP A 206 -8.99 -9.78 17.89
CA ASP A 206 -8.43 -9.71 19.24
C ASP A 206 -7.01 -10.28 19.29
N LYS A 207 -6.77 -11.42 18.65
CA LYS A 207 -5.43 -12.01 18.50
C LYS A 207 -4.48 -11.05 17.76
N LEU A 208 -4.94 -10.46 16.66
CA LEU A 208 -4.17 -9.49 15.89
C LEU A 208 -3.77 -8.31 16.77
N PHE A 209 -4.73 -7.71 17.48
CA PHE A 209 -4.49 -6.53 18.32
C PHE A 209 -3.55 -6.86 19.48
N SER A 210 -3.72 -8.04 20.09
CA SER A 210 -2.87 -8.54 21.18
C SER A 210 -1.43 -8.81 20.74
N ALA A 211 -1.21 -9.12 19.46
CA ALA A 211 0.13 -9.33 18.92
C ALA A 211 0.88 -8.01 18.64
N GLN A 212 0.19 -6.85 18.63
CA GLN A 212 0.81 -5.57 18.28
C GLN A 212 1.29 -4.81 19.53
N LYS A 213 2.52 -4.31 19.48
CA LYS A 213 3.07 -3.45 20.54
C LYS A 213 2.68 -1.96 20.40
N ARG A 214 2.34 -1.51 19.19
CA ARG A 214 2.17 -0.09 18.84
C ARG A 214 1.11 0.12 17.75
N LEU A 215 -0.10 -0.40 17.93
CA LEU A 215 -1.18 -0.23 16.95
C LEU A 215 -1.85 1.15 17.09
N LEU A 216 -1.27 2.16 16.45
CA LEU A 216 -1.59 3.57 16.68
C LEU A 216 -2.82 4.05 15.90
N ASN A 217 -2.92 3.72 14.62
CA ASN A 217 -3.96 4.22 13.73
C ASN A 217 -4.83 3.06 13.28
N ILE A 218 -6.10 3.05 13.69
CA ILE A 218 -7.05 1.99 13.37
C ILE A 218 -8.29 2.57 12.72
N ARG A 219 -8.65 2.02 11.57
CA ARG A 219 -9.97 2.19 10.97
C ARG A 219 -10.58 0.83 10.72
N LEU A 220 -11.77 0.63 11.28
CA LEU A 220 -12.53 -0.60 11.09
C LEU A 220 -13.91 -0.27 10.56
N VAL A 221 -14.24 -0.80 9.39
CA VAL A 221 -15.57 -0.70 8.80
C VAL A 221 -16.25 -2.05 8.86
N PHE A 222 -17.35 -2.19 9.58
CA PHE A 222 -18.12 -3.43 9.57
C PHE A 222 -19.63 -3.15 9.55
N PRO A 223 -20.29 -3.20 8.38
CA PRO A 223 -21.73 -3.01 8.27
C PRO A 223 -22.52 -3.94 9.21
N ASN A 224 -23.15 -3.37 10.24
CA ASN A 224 -23.92 -4.07 11.27
C ASN A 224 -23.12 -5.09 12.12
N GLY A 225 -21.79 -4.99 12.17
CA GLY A 225 -20.96 -5.81 13.05
C GLY A 225 -21.30 -5.59 14.54
N PRO A 226 -21.10 -6.57 15.44
CA PRO A 226 -21.51 -6.47 16.83
C PRO A 226 -20.54 -5.58 17.63
N GLY A 227 -20.86 -4.29 17.71
CA GLY A 227 -20.00 -3.26 18.31
C GLY A 227 -19.70 -3.49 19.79
N LYS A 228 -20.60 -4.13 20.54
CA LYS A 228 -20.37 -4.49 21.96
C LYS A 228 -19.17 -5.43 22.14
N MET A 229 -18.98 -6.40 21.24
CA MET A 229 -17.82 -7.29 21.28
C MET A 229 -16.55 -6.56 20.85
N LEU A 230 -16.64 -5.69 19.84
CA LEU A 230 -15.51 -4.86 19.43
C LEU A 230 -15.02 -3.96 20.58
N ILE A 231 -15.94 -3.31 21.31
CA ILE A 231 -15.57 -2.44 22.44
C ILE A 231 -14.80 -3.24 23.51
N LYS A 232 -15.19 -4.48 23.80
CA LYS A 232 -14.44 -5.33 24.75
C LYS A 232 -13.00 -5.57 24.28
N ILE A 233 -12.81 -5.81 22.98
CA ILE A 233 -11.47 -5.98 22.39
C ILE A 233 -10.65 -4.69 22.56
N LEU A 234 -11.24 -3.54 22.19
CA LEU A 234 -10.58 -2.23 22.28
C LEU A 234 -10.23 -1.84 23.73
N GLN A 235 -11.14 -2.09 24.68
CA GLN A 235 -10.95 -1.78 26.10
C GLN A 235 -9.76 -2.51 26.73
N SER A 236 -9.31 -3.61 26.14
CA SER A 236 -8.10 -4.30 26.61
C SER A 236 -6.80 -3.56 26.23
N ARG A 237 -6.87 -2.49 25.41
CA ARG A 237 -5.70 -1.82 24.78
C ARG A 237 -5.82 -0.28 24.74
N LEU A 238 -6.40 0.32 25.78
CA LEU A 238 -6.75 1.76 25.83
C LEU A 238 -5.60 2.72 25.49
N GLU A 239 -4.37 2.40 25.90
CA GLU A 239 -3.18 3.24 25.70
C GLU A 239 -2.57 3.10 24.30
N SER A 240 -2.96 2.10 23.52
CA SER A 240 -2.32 1.80 22.23
C SER A 240 -2.75 2.74 21.11
N PHE A 241 -3.92 3.38 21.23
CA PHE A 241 -4.57 4.07 20.13
C PHE A 241 -4.23 5.57 20.13
N LYS A 242 -3.77 6.06 18.98
CA LYS A 242 -3.67 7.48 18.68
C LYS A 242 -4.86 7.96 17.84
N ARG A 243 -5.28 7.16 16.86
CA ARG A 243 -6.38 7.49 15.95
C ARG A 243 -7.30 6.30 15.78
N LEU A 244 -8.59 6.50 15.97
CA LEU A 244 -9.57 5.43 15.91
C LEU A 244 -10.82 5.84 15.12
N GLU A 245 -11.09 5.15 14.02
CA GLU A 245 -12.33 5.27 13.27
C GLU A 245 -13.13 3.96 13.31
N LEU A 246 -14.37 4.04 13.78
CA LEU A 246 -15.31 2.93 13.86
C LEU A 246 -16.53 3.19 12.97
N ALA A 247 -16.53 2.60 11.78
CA ALA A 247 -17.55 2.88 10.78
C ALA A 247 -18.55 1.73 10.60
N LYS A 248 -19.83 2.09 10.51
CA LYS A 248 -20.98 1.21 10.20
C LYS A 248 -21.25 0.03 11.16
N TRP A 249 -20.61 0.00 12.33
CA TRP A 249 -20.87 -1.00 13.38
C TRP A 249 -22.20 -0.76 14.10
N ASN A 250 -22.77 -1.82 14.69
CA ASN A 250 -23.93 -1.73 15.57
C ASN A 250 -23.49 -1.56 17.03
N PHE A 251 -23.60 -0.35 17.57
CA PHE A 251 -23.22 -0.02 18.94
C PHE A 251 -24.39 0.10 19.91
N ASN A 252 -25.57 -0.44 19.59
CA ASN A 252 -26.72 -0.39 20.50
C ASN A 252 -26.34 -0.87 21.91
N ASP A 253 -26.72 -0.08 22.92
CA ASP A 253 -26.50 -0.35 24.34
C ASP A 253 -25.03 -0.53 24.75
N CYS A 254 -24.11 0.15 24.06
CA CYS A 254 -22.70 0.19 24.42
C CYS A 254 -22.40 1.32 25.41
N ASP A 255 -21.48 1.08 26.35
CA ASP A 255 -20.94 2.13 27.21
C ASP A 255 -19.72 2.76 26.53
N TRP A 256 -19.73 4.08 26.37
CA TRP A 256 -18.67 4.86 25.73
C TRP A 256 -17.71 5.54 26.70
N ARG A 257 -17.93 5.42 28.02
CA ARG A 257 -17.10 6.09 29.03
C ARG A 257 -15.62 5.70 28.96
N TRP A 258 -15.30 4.51 28.45
CA TRP A 258 -13.92 4.03 28.26
C TRP A 258 -13.08 4.94 27.37
N LEU A 259 -13.69 5.71 26.47
CA LEU A 259 -12.96 6.67 25.65
C LEU A 259 -12.23 7.73 26.48
N LYS A 260 -12.72 8.04 27.70
CA LYS A 260 -12.04 8.95 28.64
C LYS A 260 -10.73 8.36 29.17
N GLU A 261 -10.57 7.05 29.10
CA GLU A 261 -9.39 6.33 29.55
C GLU A 261 -8.33 6.20 28.44
N CYS A 262 -8.68 6.55 27.19
CA CYS A 262 -7.75 6.56 26.06
C CYS A 262 -6.90 7.84 26.04
N SER A 263 -5.90 7.92 26.92
CA SER A 263 -5.06 9.11 27.12
C SER A 263 -4.25 9.54 25.90
N ASN A 264 -3.96 8.64 24.97
CA ASN A 264 -3.17 8.90 23.76
C ASN A 264 -4.01 9.24 22.52
N LEU A 265 -5.35 9.20 22.63
CA LEU A 265 -6.26 9.39 21.51
C LEU A 265 -6.30 10.86 21.09
N THR A 266 -5.85 11.15 19.87
CA THR A 266 -5.85 12.50 19.28
C THR A 266 -6.99 12.69 18.27
N GLU A 267 -7.46 11.60 17.65
CA GLU A 267 -8.54 11.63 16.67
C GLU A 267 -9.49 10.45 16.88
N PHE A 268 -10.80 10.73 16.93
CA PHE A 268 -11.84 9.70 16.99
C PHE A 268 -12.92 9.96 15.94
N ALA A 269 -13.36 8.92 15.25
CA ALA A 269 -14.49 9.01 14.35
C ALA A 269 -15.44 7.81 14.48
N ILE A 270 -16.74 8.08 14.37
CA ILE A 270 -17.77 7.04 14.41
C ILE A 270 -18.91 7.35 13.45
N THR A 271 -19.45 6.30 12.82
CA THR A 271 -20.71 6.39 12.08
C THR A 271 -21.90 6.43 13.04
N ASN A 272 -22.81 7.39 12.84
CA ASN A 272 -24.07 7.53 13.59
C ASN A 272 -23.85 7.47 15.11
N PRO A 273 -23.14 8.46 15.71
CA PRO A 273 -22.83 8.46 17.13
C PRO A 273 -24.10 8.39 17.99
N GLN A 274 -24.03 7.60 19.06
CA GLN A 274 -25.03 7.64 20.13
C GLN A 274 -24.82 8.89 20.99
N THR A 275 -25.89 9.38 21.63
CA THR A 275 -25.83 10.57 22.51
C THR A 275 -24.75 10.46 23.59
N GLN A 276 -24.52 9.26 24.12
CA GLN A 276 -23.48 9.05 25.13
C GLN A 276 -22.06 9.36 24.62
N VAL A 277 -21.79 9.21 23.31
CA VAL A 277 -20.50 9.56 22.71
C VAL A 277 -20.28 11.06 22.80
N THR A 278 -21.27 11.86 22.39
CA THR A 278 -21.22 13.32 22.49
C THR A 278 -21.15 13.79 23.95
N ASP A 279 -21.86 13.13 24.87
CA ASP A 279 -21.77 13.43 26.31
C ASP A 279 -20.38 13.12 26.89
N THR A 280 -19.67 12.15 26.29
CA THR A 280 -18.36 11.69 26.75
C THR A 280 -17.23 12.55 26.21
N LEU A 281 -17.28 12.88 24.92
CA LEU A 281 -16.20 13.58 24.20
C LEU A 281 -16.43 15.09 24.05
N GLY A 282 -17.65 15.56 24.28
CA GLY A 282 -18.07 16.93 24.04
C GLY A 282 -18.68 17.16 22.65
N ASN A 283 -19.17 18.37 22.45
CA ASN A 283 -19.92 18.77 21.25
C ASN A 283 -19.03 19.40 20.15
N GLU A 284 -17.76 19.70 20.44
CA GLU A 284 -16.79 20.20 19.46
C GLU A 284 -16.37 19.05 18.53
N CYS A 285 -17.05 18.92 17.39
CA CYS A 285 -16.84 17.85 16.42
C CYS A 285 -17.15 18.29 14.98
N GLU A 286 -16.53 17.63 14.01
CA GLU A 286 -16.79 17.80 12.59
C GLU A 286 -17.72 16.68 12.09
N ILE A 287 -18.71 17.03 11.26
CA ILE A 287 -19.68 16.06 10.74
C ILE A 287 -19.47 15.90 9.24
N HIS A 288 -18.96 14.75 8.83
CA HIS A 288 -18.84 14.38 7.43
C HIS A 288 -20.05 13.56 6.99
N ARG A 289 -20.77 14.08 5.99
CA ARG A 289 -21.96 13.43 5.44
C ARG A 289 -21.61 12.78 4.11
N LEU A 290 -21.50 11.46 4.08
CA LEU A 290 -21.26 10.71 2.86
C LEU A 290 -22.59 10.22 2.28
N ARG A 291 -22.94 10.74 1.11
CA ARG A 291 -24.19 10.42 0.42
C ARG A 291 -23.99 9.14 -0.39
N MET A 292 -24.47 8.01 0.14
CA MET A 292 -24.29 6.69 -0.48
C MET A 292 -25.34 6.37 -1.55
N SER A 293 -26.54 6.94 -1.43
CA SER A 293 -27.62 6.83 -2.43
C SER A 293 -28.67 7.92 -2.21
N LYS A 294 -29.74 7.97 -3.04
CA LYS A 294 -30.88 8.90 -2.84
C LYS A 294 -31.57 8.73 -1.47
N ASN A 295 -31.51 7.53 -0.88
CA ASN A 295 -32.28 7.17 0.32
C ASN A 295 -31.43 6.79 1.55
N SER A 296 -30.10 6.73 1.45
CA SER A 296 -29.22 6.41 2.58
C SER A 296 -28.15 7.50 2.78
N LYS A 297 -28.16 8.09 3.98
CA LYS A 297 -27.13 9.01 4.45
C LYS A 297 -26.38 8.31 5.57
N ILE A 298 -25.08 8.12 5.41
CA ILE A 298 -24.21 7.70 6.49
C ILE A 298 -23.49 8.96 6.96
N THR A 299 -23.63 9.28 8.23
CA THR A 299 -22.96 10.43 8.84
C THR A 299 -21.83 9.90 9.72
N THR A 300 -20.60 10.28 9.40
CA THR A 300 -19.45 10.03 10.26
C THR A 300 -19.16 11.32 11.02
N THR A 301 -19.08 11.23 12.34
CA THR A 301 -18.75 12.37 13.22
C THR A 301 -17.33 12.20 13.73
N HIS A 302 -16.55 13.27 13.69
CA HIS A 302 -15.11 13.29 13.90
C HIS A 302 -14.79 14.23 15.06
N TRP A 303 -13.95 13.80 16.00
CA TRP A 303 -13.43 14.60 17.10
C TRP A 303 -11.91 14.71 16.98
N HIS A 304 -11.40 15.92 17.23
CA HIS A 304 -9.99 16.25 17.25
C HIS A 304 -9.62 16.78 18.63
N PHE A 305 -8.59 16.20 19.26
CA PHE A 305 -8.20 16.55 20.62
C PHE A 305 -6.89 17.33 20.71
N ASP A 306 -6.14 17.46 19.60
CA ASP A 306 -4.93 18.29 19.53
C ASP A 306 -5.28 19.77 19.28
N LYS A 307 -4.84 20.65 20.19
CA LYS A 307 -5.14 22.10 20.19
C LYS A 307 -3.98 23.02 19.75
N ASN A 308 -2.91 22.48 19.17
CA ASN A 308 -1.68 23.25 18.90
C ASN A 308 -1.28 23.29 17.41
N ASP A 309 -2.16 23.72 16.52
CA ASP A 309 -1.72 24.37 15.27
C ASP A 309 -2.71 25.47 14.90
N GLU A 310 -2.32 26.71 15.18
CA GLU A 310 -2.87 27.88 14.50
C GLU A 310 -2.51 27.77 13.00
N VAL A 311 -3.53 27.93 12.16
CA VAL A 311 -3.47 28.09 10.70
C VAL A 311 -3.29 26.79 9.88
N SER A 312 -4.42 26.14 9.61
CA SER A 312 -4.74 25.67 8.25
C SER A 312 -6.25 25.40 8.19
N SER A 313 -6.97 26.25 7.45
CA SER A 313 -8.40 26.16 7.18
C SER A 313 -8.77 24.99 6.25
N ILE A 314 -8.20 23.80 6.47
CA ILE A 314 -8.52 22.52 5.83
C ILE A 314 -8.25 21.41 6.86
N SER A 315 -9.30 20.90 7.51
CA SER A 315 -9.24 19.80 8.49
C SER A 315 -9.08 18.45 7.78
N ASN A 316 -7.83 18.04 7.54
CA ASN A 316 -7.55 16.72 6.98
C ASN A 316 -7.60 15.67 8.10
N PHE A 317 -8.74 14.98 8.26
CA PHE A 317 -8.82 13.80 9.12
C PHE A 317 -7.90 12.69 8.60
N TYR A 318 -7.17 11.99 9.47
CA TYR A 318 -6.08 11.11 9.05
C TYR A 318 -6.48 10.01 8.05
N PHE A 319 -7.67 9.42 8.21
CA PHE A 319 -8.19 8.40 7.29
C PHE A 319 -8.97 8.97 6.09
N HIS A 320 -9.21 10.29 6.10
CA HIS A 320 -9.88 11.00 5.01
C HIS A 320 -9.06 12.24 4.62
N PRO A 321 -7.77 12.10 4.26
CA PRO A 321 -7.04 13.25 3.74
C PRO A 321 -7.76 13.74 2.50
N GLU A 322 -7.97 15.05 2.35
CA GLU A 322 -8.36 15.58 1.05
C GLU A 322 -7.38 15.02 0.02
N LYS A 323 -7.93 14.55 -1.11
CA LYS A 323 -7.12 14.04 -2.22
C LYS A 323 -6.15 15.15 -2.63
N SER A 324 -4.95 15.15 -2.08
CA SER A 324 -3.80 15.82 -2.67
C SER A 324 -3.79 15.36 -4.12
N SER A 325 -3.61 16.30 -5.05
CA SER A 325 -3.69 16.17 -6.51
C SER A 325 -2.70 15.15 -7.09
N VAL A 326 -2.80 13.89 -6.67
CA VAL A 326 -2.34 12.73 -7.41
C VAL A 326 -3.55 12.36 -8.26
N GLU A 327 -3.48 12.77 -9.53
CA GLU A 327 -4.52 12.51 -10.51
C GLU A 327 -5.00 11.06 -10.40
N PRO A 328 -6.31 10.82 -10.24
CA PRO A 328 -6.84 9.48 -10.31
C PRO A 328 -6.53 8.88 -11.68
N TYR A 329 -6.55 7.54 -11.75
CA TYR A 329 -6.55 6.76 -12.98
C TYR A 329 -7.50 7.39 -14.02
N HIS A 330 -6.96 8.22 -14.90
CA HIS A 330 -7.57 8.56 -16.16
C HIS A 330 -7.01 7.60 -17.19
N ASP A 331 -7.90 6.80 -17.75
CA ASP A 331 -7.67 6.07 -18.99
C ASP A 331 -7.40 7.16 -20.04
N GLU A 332 -6.14 7.38 -20.39
CA GLU A 332 -5.83 8.15 -21.59
C GLU A 332 -6.39 7.36 -22.76
N SER A 333 -7.52 7.85 -23.26
CA SER A 333 -8.23 7.38 -24.44
C SER A 333 -7.24 6.99 -25.54
N GLU A 334 -7.46 5.81 -26.12
CA GLU A 334 -6.77 5.30 -27.30
C GLU A 334 -6.54 6.41 -28.34
N ILE A 335 -5.31 6.93 -28.39
CA ILE A 335 -4.85 7.65 -29.57
C ILE A 335 -4.66 6.58 -30.63
N VAL A 336 -5.68 6.42 -31.47
CA VAL A 336 -5.62 5.63 -32.70
C VAL A 336 -4.58 6.27 -33.62
N ILE A 337 -3.32 5.89 -33.46
CA ILE A 337 -2.29 6.16 -34.46
C ILE A 337 -2.47 5.11 -35.56
N LYS A 338 -2.92 5.57 -36.73
CA LYS A 338 -3.01 4.74 -37.94
C LYS A 338 -1.65 4.10 -38.24
N PRO A 339 -1.62 2.84 -38.71
CA PRO A 339 -0.37 2.13 -38.95
C PRO A 339 0.38 2.79 -40.12
N ILE A 340 1.61 3.22 -39.85
CA ILE A 340 2.61 3.45 -40.89
C ILE A 340 3.20 2.08 -41.23
N GLN A 341 3.06 1.68 -42.49
CA GLN A 341 3.61 0.45 -43.03
C GLN A 341 5.15 0.43 -42.93
N PRO A 342 5.77 -0.76 -42.77
CA PRO A 342 7.18 -0.89 -42.45
C PRO A 342 8.04 -0.58 -43.69
N LYS A 343 8.95 0.39 -43.55
CA LYS A 343 10.17 0.41 -44.35
C LYS A 343 11.35 0.56 -43.41
N ASP A 344 12.26 -0.39 -43.57
CA ASP A 344 13.60 -0.45 -43.01
C ASP A 344 13.63 -0.81 -41.51
N ALA A 345 13.40 -2.10 -41.25
CA ALA A 345 13.80 -2.75 -40.02
C ALA A 345 15.32 -2.94 -40.03
N ASP A 346 16.04 -1.97 -39.46
CA ASP A 346 17.37 -2.24 -38.93
C ASP A 346 17.19 -2.86 -37.54
N GLU A 347 17.60 -4.13 -37.41
CA GLU A 347 17.69 -4.85 -36.15
C GLU A 347 18.53 -4.04 -35.15
N ILE A 348 17.88 -3.52 -34.10
CA ILE A 348 18.58 -2.93 -32.97
C ILE A 348 19.25 -4.08 -32.20
N ASN A 349 20.52 -4.31 -32.52
CA ASN A 349 21.40 -5.20 -31.78
C ASN A 349 21.56 -4.69 -30.33
N PHE A 350 21.09 -5.49 -29.37
CA PHE A 350 21.10 -5.22 -27.91
C PHE A 350 22.51 -5.30 -27.26
N ILE A 351 23.57 -5.09 -28.03
CA ILE A 351 24.94 -5.36 -27.58
C ILE A 351 25.59 -4.03 -27.16
N ASN A 352 25.71 -3.83 -25.85
CA ASN A 352 26.38 -2.73 -25.12
C ASN A 352 25.51 -1.50 -24.78
N LEU A 353 24.72 -1.59 -23.71
CA LEU A 353 24.04 -0.42 -23.14
C LEU A 353 24.95 0.27 -22.10
N THR A 354 25.37 1.49 -22.40
CA THR A 354 25.96 2.44 -21.46
C THR A 354 24.85 3.10 -20.63
N PRO A 355 25.17 3.79 -19.50
CA PRO A 355 24.17 4.52 -18.72
C PRO A 355 23.31 5.49 -19.56
N SER A 356 23.85 6.03 -20.65
CA SER A 356 23.13 6.92 -21.57
C SER A 356 22.04 6.19 -22.37
N THR A 357 22.25 4.93 -22.76
CA THR A 357 21.26 4.12 -23.49
C THR A 357 20.17 3.59 -22.56
N PHE A 358 20.47 3.40 -21.28
CA PHE A 358 19.47 3.11 -20.25
C PHE A 358 18.54 4.29 -20.00
N VAL A 359 19.10 5.52 -20.01
CA VAL A 359 18.33 6.77 -19.98
C VAL A 359 17.45 6.91 -21.22
N GLU A 360 17.92 6.53 -22.40
CA GLU A 360 17.15 6.56 -23.64
C GLU A 360 15.98 5.55 -23.64
N LEU A 361 16.21 4.33 -23.12
CA LEU A 361 15.15 3.34 -22.89
C LEU A 361 14.13 3.84 -21.86
N PHE A 362 14.59 4.46 -20.76
CA PHE A 362 13.71 5.07 -19.78
C PHE A 362 12.95 6.28 -20.36
N SER A 363 13.58 7.18 -21.09
CA SER A 363 12.92 8.33 -21.73
C SER A 363 11.89 7.89 -22.77
N ASN A 364 12.18 6.88 -23.58
CA ASN A 364 11.23 6.34 -24.56
C ASN A 364 10.08 5.57 -23.90
N LEU A 365 10.33 4.89 -22.76
CA LEU A 365 9.29 4.24 -21.95
C LEU A 365 8.47 5.23 -21.12
N PHE A 366 8.96 6.44 -20.87
CA PHE A 366 8.33 7.47 -20.04
C PHE A 366 7.98 8.77 -20.80
N HIS A 367 7.78 8.72 -22.12
CA HIS A 367 7.20 9.87 -22.84
C HIS A 367 5.98 10.41 -22.08
N LEU A 368 6.14 11.66 -21.63
CA LEU A 368 5.16 12.52 -20.98
C LEU A 368 3.93 12.71 -21.86
#